data_AF-A0A3D5RTP7-F1
#
_entry.id   AF-A0A3D5RTP7-F1
#
_cell.length_a   1.000
_cell.length_b   1.000
_cell.length_c   1.000
_cell.angle_alpha   90.00
_cell.angle_beta   90.00
_cell.angle_gamma   90.00
#
_symmetry.space_group_name_H-M   'P 1'
#
loop_
_entity.id
_entity.type
_entity.pdbx_description
1 polymer ?
#
loop_
_entity_poly.entity_id
_entity_poly.type
_entity_poly.pdbx_seq_one_letter_code
_entity_poly.pdbx_strand_id
1 'polypeptide(L)'
;HTALGMHALQHRGQEAAGMVTFDGQQFYSHRGLGHVSENFNSDTVMERLKGHAAVGHTRYSTTGETILRNVQPLFAEYEFGGFAIGHNGNLTNALTLRRELQRQRCLFQSTS
;
A
#
# COMPACT_ATOMS: atom_id res chain seq x y z
N HIS A 1 7.09 14.67 -2.32
CA HIS A 1 6.08 15.01 -3.36
C HIS A 1 5.01 13.93 -3.60
N THR A 2 5.17 12.71 -3.06
CA THR A 2 4.24 11.59 -3.31
C THR A 2 2.79 11.86 -2.93
N ALA A 3 2.53 12.55 -1.81
CA ALA A 3 1.16 12.91 -1.39
C ALA A 3 0.43 13.77 -2.44
N LEU A 4 1.12 14.76 -3.02
CA LEU A 4 0.55 15.60 -4.08
C LEU A 4 0.28 14.78 -5.36
N GLY A 5 1.20 13.88 -5.72
CA GLY A 5 0.99 12.96 -6.84
C GLY A 5 -0.20 12.03 -6.64
N MET A 6 -0.35 11.48 -5.43
CA MET A 6 -1.53 10.69 -5.06
C MET A 6 -2.81 11.53 -5.10
N HIS A 7 -2.77 12.77 -4.61
CA HIS A 7 -3.91 13.67 -4.62
C HIS A 7 -4.37 13.99 -6.05
N ALA A 8 -3.44 14.23 -6.98
CA ALA A 8 -3.75 14.39 -8.40
C ALA A 8 -4.41 13.13 -9.00
N LEU A 9 -4.09 11.95 -8.48
CA LEU A 9 -4.66 10.67 -8.89
C LEU A 9 -5.85 10.21 -8.04
N GLN A 10 -6.39 11.06 -7.14
CA GLN A 10 -7.50 10.71 -6.23
C GLN A 10 -8.74 10.17 -6.97
N HIS A 11 -8.97 10.60 -8.20
CA HIS A 11 -10.05 10.12 -9.06
C HIS A 11 -9.94 8.62 -9.41
N ARG A 12 -8.77 8.00 -9.21
CA ARG A 12 -8.52 6.57 -9.45
C ARG A 12 -8.78 5.68 -8.24
N GLY A 13 -9.15 6.26 -7.10
CA GLY A 13 -9.50 5.51 -5.90
C GLY A 13 -9.80 6.44 -4.74
N GLN A 14 -10.97 6.30 -4.12
CA GLN A 14 -11.49 7.22 -3.10
C GLN A 14 -11.66 6.59 -1.73
N GLU A 15 -11.42 5.29 -1.60
CA GLU A 15 -11.80 4.54 -0.41
C GLU A 15 -10.67 4.37 0.60
N ALA A 16 -9.43 4.44 0.13
CA ALA A 16 -8.25 4.37 0.97
C ALA A 16 -7.03 4.92 0.26
N ALA A 17 -6.07 5.38 1.06
CA ALA A 17 -4.79 5.85 0.59
C ALA A 17 -3.66 5.37 1.50
N GLY A 18 -2.51 5.09 0.90
CA GLY A 18 -1.33 4.66 1.64
C GLY A 18 -0.04 5.10 0.98
N MET A 19 1.00 5.23 1.80
CA MET A 19 2.34 5.59 1.37
C MET A 19 3.37 4.80 2.18
N VAL A 20 4.41 4.36 1.49
CA VAL A 20 5.64 3.85 2.11
C VAL A 20 6.80 4.70 1.62
N THR A 21 7.66 5.13 2.53
CA THR A 21 8.86 5.94 2.27
C THR A 21 10.11 5.21 2.78
N PHE A 22 11.26 5.52 2.20
CA PHE A 22 12.56 4.93 2.54
C PHE A 22 13.63 6.01 2.58
N ASP A 23 14.41 6.06 3.66
CA ASP A 23 15.46 7.06 3.87
C ASP A 23 16.87 6.58 3.51
N GLY A 24 17.02 5.32 3.09
CA GLY A 24 18.32 4.68 2.85
C GLY A 24 18.65 3.61 3.90
N GLN A 25 17.93 3.58 5.03
CA GLN A 25 18.13 2.63 6.12
C GLN A 25 16.82 2.00 6.59
N GLN A 26 15.76 2.80 6.73
CA GLN A 26 14.49 2.39 7.31
C GLN A 26 13.30 2.72 6.39
N PHE A 27 12.31 1.84 6.44
CA PHE A 27 11.02 2.05 5.79
C PHE A 27 10.02 2.65 6.78
N TYR A 28 9.24 3.63 6.32
CA TYR A 28 8.15 4.23 7.08
C TYR A 28 6.84 4.09 6.30
N SER A 29 5.78 3.67 6.96
CA SER A 29 4.48 3.41 6.35
C SER A 29 3.36 4.18 7.04
N HIS A 30 2.47 4.76 6.25
CA HIS A 30 1.19 5.27 6.72
C HIS A 30 0.10 4.85 5.73
N ARG A 31 -1.00 4.32 6.27
CA ARG A 31 -2.12 3.80 5.51
C ARG A 31 -3.41 4.08 6.27
N GLY A 32 -4.46 4.42 5.55
CA GLY A 32 -5.78 4.57 6.13
C GLY A 32 -6.87 4.62 5.08
N LEU A 33 -8.11 4.55 5.56
CA LEU A 33 -9.31 4.66 4.74
C LEU A 33 -9.58 6.12 4.39
N GLY A 34 -10.37 6.35 3.35
CA GLY A 34 -10.75 7.68 2.87
C GLY A 34 -9.74 8.30 1.90
N HIS A 35 -9.84 9.62 1.77
CA HIS A 35 -9.11 10.38 0.77
C HIS A 35 -7.65 10.64 1.15
N VAL A 36 -6.81 10.94 0.16
CA VAL A 36 -5.41 11.33 0.35
C VAL A 36 -5.32 12.58 1.23
N SER A 37 -6.20 13.55 1.03
CA SER A 37 -6.24 14.78 1.84
C SER A 37 -6.65 14.54 3.29
N GLU A 38 -7.28 13.41 3.62
CA GLU A 38 -7.64 13.08 5.00
C GLU A 38 -6.48 12.34 5.69
N ASN A 39 -5.79 11.48 4.94
CA ASN A 39 -4.70 10.65 5.46
C ASN A 39 -3.36 11.40 5.57
N PHE A 40 -3.13 12.44 4.76
CA PHE A 40 -1.82 13.10 4.64
C PHE A 40 -1.90 14.63 4.84
N ASN A 41 -2.82 15.13 5.68
CA ASN A 41 -2.96 16.56 6.00
C ASN A 41 -2.24 17.02 7.28
N SER A 42 -1.76 16.08 8.09
CA SER A 42 -1.14 16.40 9.38
C SER A 42 0.37 16.42 9.26
N ASP A 43 1.00 17.47 9.79
CA ASP A 43 2.46 17.57 9.89
C ASP A 43 3.04 16.36 10.62
N THR A 44 2.40 15.91 11.71
CA THR A 44 2.80 14.72 12.46
C THR A 44 2.84 13.45 11.61
N VAL A 45 1.92 13.30 10.65
CA VAL A 45 1.94 12.16 9.71
C VAL A 45 3.08 12.33 8.71
N MET A 46 3.23 13.52 8.16
CA MET A 46 4.26 13.82 7.15
C MET A 46 5.68 13.72 7.71
N GLU A 47 5.89 14.15 8.96
CA GLU A 47 7.18 14.05 9.67
C GLU A 47 7.61 12.60 9.93
N ARG A 48 6.66 11.66 10.00
CA ARG A 48 6.97 10.23 10.14
C ARG A 48 7.36 9.58 8.80
N LEU A 49 6.94 10.15 7.68
CA LEU A 49 7.18 9.63 6.33
C LEU A 49 8.46 10.23 5.74
N LYS A 50 9.58 9.95 6.41
CA LYS A 50 10.90 10.48 6.05
C LYS A 50 11.51 9.72 4.88
N GLY A 51 12.43 10.39 4.18
CA GLY A 51 13.29 9.76 3.19
C GLY A 51 13.18 10.36 1.81
N HIS A 52 13.97 9.80 0.89
CA HIS A 52 14.14 10.33 -0.47
C HIS A 52 13.51 9.43 -1.53
N ALA A 53 13.08 8.21 -1.17
CA ALA A 53 12.32 7.30 -2.03
C ALA A 53 10.95 7.02 -1.42
N ALA A 54 9.92 6.91 -2.26
CA ALA A 54 8.56 6.69 -1.80
C ALA A 54 7.67 6.05 -2.87
N VAL A 55 6.75 5.19 -2.44
CA VAL A 55 5.64 4.66 -3.25
C VAL A 55 4.33 4.97 -2.55
N GLY A 56 3.33 5.37 -3.34
CA GLY A 56 2.00 5.74 -2.86
C GLY A 56 0.91 5.02 -3.66
N HIS A 57 -0.24 4.80 -3.04
CA HIS A 57 -1.36 4.13 -3.69
C HIS A 57 -2.71 4.70 -3.22
N THR A 58 -3.63 4.89 -4.16
CA THR A 58 -5.05 5.22 -3.92
C THR A 58 -5.90 4.03 -4.33
N ARG A 59 -6.73 3.50 -3.43
CA ARG A 59 -7.53 2.29 -3.69
C ARG A 59 -8.95 2.65 -4.13
N TYR A 60 -9.38 1.98 -5.20
CA TYR A 60 -10.79 1.80 -5.56
C TYR A 60 -11.12 0.31 -5.35
N SER A 61 -12.19 -0.04 -4.64
CA SER A 61 -12.53 -1.45 -4.39
C SER A 61 -13.08 -2.05 -5.66
N THR A 62 -12.29 -2.93 -6.27
CA THR A 62 -12.76 -3.87 -7.28
C THR A 62 -13.06 -5.24 -6.65
N THR A 63 -12.32 -5.63 -5.62
CA THR A 63 -12.43 -6.93 -4.94
C THR A 63 -11.92 -6.85 -3.50
N GLY A 64 -12.54 -7.62 -2.60
CA GLY A 64 -12.22 -7.64 -1.17
C GLY A 64 -12.83 -6.46 -0.41
N GLU A 65 -13.01 -6.63 0.90
CA GLU A 65 -13.59 -5.61 1.76
C GLU A 65 -12.69 -4.37 1.88
N THR A 66 -13.31 -3.24 2.17
CA THR A 66 -12.63 -1.98 2.53
C THR A 66 -12.13 -2.06 3.97
N ILE A 67 -11.11 -2.89 4.17
CA ILE A 67 -10.41 -3.07 5.44
C ILE A 67 -8.98 -2.55 5.32
N LEU A 68 -8.45 -2.04 6.44
CA LEU A 68 -7.10 -1.45 6.50
C LEU A 68 -6.01 -2.38 5.95
N ARG A 69 -6.19 -3.70 6.13
CA ARG A 69 -5.27 -4.73 5.67
C ARG A 69 -5.11 -4.81 4.14
N ASN A 70 -6.12 -4.36 3.41
CA ASN A 70 -6.13 -4.32 1.94
C ASN A 70 -5.64 -2.96 1.40
N VAL A 71 -5.33 -2.00 2.29
CA VAL A 71 -4.78 -0.71 1.90
C VAL A 71 -3.32 -0.89 1.50
N GLN A 72 -3.04 -0.51 0.26
CA GLN A 72 -1.71 -0.55 -0.34
C GLN A 72 -0.98 0.79 -0.14
N PRO A 73 0.35 0.85 -0.27
CA PRO A 73 1.28 -0.23 -0.64
C PRO A 73 1.30 -1.39 0.35
N LEU A 74 1.42 -2.61 -0.16
CA LEU A 74 1.76 -3.77 0.67
C LEU A 74 3.24 -3.68 1.03
N PHE A 75 3.57 -4.06 2.27
CA PHE A 75 4.94 -4.07 2.77
C PHE A 75 5.25 -5.42 3.41
N ALA A 76 6.44 -5.93 3.18
CA ALA A 76 6.97 -7.10 3.85
C ALA A 76 8.47 -6.94 4.11
N GLU A 77 8.95 -7.53 5.20
CA GLU A 77 10.37 -7.66 5.50
C GLU A 77 10.89 -9.01 4.97
N TYR A 78 12.00 -8.95 4.24
CA TYR A 78 12.73 -10.10 3.73
C TYR A 78 14.15 -10.11 4.29
N GLU A 79 14.87 -11.21 4.08
CA GLU A 79 16.28 -11.34 4.50
C GLU A 79 17.17 -10.23 3.93
N PHE A 80 16.87 -9.78 2.71
CA PHE A 80 17.60 -8.69 2.04
C PHE A 80 17.04 -7.29 2.37
N GLY A 81 16.07 -7.17 3.27
CA GLY A 81 15.46 -5.91 3.69
C GLY A 81 13.98 -5.78 3.35
N GLY A 82 13.44 -4.58 3.58
CA GLY A 82 12.04 -4.26 3.33
C GLY A 82 11.72 -4.15 1.84
N PHE A 83 10.51 -4.55 1.47
CA PHE A 83 9.97 -4.42 0.12
C PHE A 83 8.54 -3.89 0.17
N ALA A 84 8.28 -2.84 -0.61
CA ALA A 84 6.97 -2.21 -0.71
C ALA A 84 6.48 -2.22 -2.16
N ILE A 85 5.20 -2.56 -2.36
CA ILE A 85 4.60 -2.61 -3.69
C ILE A 85 3.18 -2.02 -3.69
N GLY A 86 2.93 -1.13 -4.65
CA GLY A 86 1.59 -0.69 -5.04
C GLY A 86 1.24 -1.29 -6.40
N HIS A 87 0.02 -1.79 -6.56
CA HIS A 87 -0.43 -2.47 -7.76
C HIS A 87 -1.83 -1.98 -8.17
N ASN A 88 -1.95 -1.56 -9.43
CA ASN A 88 -3.22 -1.22 -10.06
C ASN A 88 -3.50 -2.22 -11.20
N GLY A 89 -4.37 -3.18 -10.95
CA GLY A 89 -4.71 -4.25 -11.88
C GLY A 89 -5.39 -5.42 -11.18
N ASN A 90 -5.54 -6.54 -11.89
CA ASN A 90 -6.10 -7.77 -11.34
C ASN A 90 -5.36 -9.01 -11.87
N LEU A 91 -5.04 -9.94 -10.99
CA LEU A 91 -4.49 -11.25 -11.37
C LEU A 91 -5.64 -12.22 -11.64
N THR A 92 -5.90 -12.55 -12.90
CA THR A 92 -7.04 -13.39 -13.31
C THR A 92 -7.00 -14.80 -12.76
N ASN A 93 -5.81 -15.31 -12.41
CA ASN A 93 -5.58 -16.61 -11.82
C ASN A 93 -5.21 -16.54 -10.32
N ALA A 94 -5.54 -15.44 -9.62
CA ALA A 94 -5.16 -15.22 -8.22
C ALA A 94 -5.52 -16.39 -7.28
N LEU A 95 -6.69 -17.00 -7.44
CA LEU A 95 -7.11 -18.15 -6.61
C LEU A 95 -6.26 -19.40 -6.85
N THR A 96 -5.86 -19.65 -8.09
CA THR A 96 -4.96 -20.76 -8.45
C THR A 96 -3.59 -20.55 -7.83
N LEU A 97 -3.00 -19.37 -8.04
CA LEU A 97 -1.70 -18.99 -7.46
C LEU A 97 -1.74 -19.06 -5.93
N ARG A 98 -2.79 -18.54 -5.30
CA ARG A 98 -2.95 -18.60 -3.84
C ARG A 98 -2.94 -20.04 -3.33
N ARG A 99 -3.67 -20.96 -3.97
CA ARG A 99 -3.69 -22.38 -3.57
C ARG A 99 -2.33 -23.06 -3.78
N GLU A 100 -1.61 -22.73 -4.85
CA GLU A 100 -0.25 -23.23 -5.09
C GLU A 100 0.72 -22.77 -4.01
N LEU A 101 0.73 -21.46 -3.72
CA LEU A 101 1.60 -20.87 -2.70
C LEU A 101 1.22 -21.35 -1.28
N GLN A 102 -0.06 -21.53 -0.98
CA GLN A 102 -0.50 -22.12 0.30
C GLN A 102 0.00 -23.56 0.47
N ARG A 103 0.01 -24.38 -0.61
CA ARG A 103 0.61 -25.73 -0.57
C ARG A 103 2.11 -25.69 -0.32
N GLN A 104 2.78 -24.62 -0.74
CA GLN A 104 4.20 -24.35 -0.44
C GLN A 104 4.42 -23.68 0.93
N ARG A 105 3.36 -23.56 1.76
CA ARG A 105 3.37 -22.95 3.10
C ARG A 105 3.65 -21.44 3.10
N CYS A 106 3.34 -20.73 2.00
CA CYS A 106 3.35 -19.28 2.00
C CYS A 106 2.14 -18.72 2.78
N LEU A 107 2.40 -17.74 3.65
CA LEU A 107 1.37 -17.03 4.41
C LEU A 107 0.85 -15.82 3.63
N PHE A 108 -0.45 -15.54 3.75
CA PHE A 108 -1.11 -14.42 3.09
C PHE A 108 -1.69 -13.46 4.12
N GLN A 109 -1.19 -12.22 4.11
CA GLN A 109 -1.69 -11.18 5.01
C GLN A 109 -2.86 -10.40 4.41
N SER A 110 -3.08 -10.41 3.09
CA SER A 110 -4.17 -9.70 2.39
C SER A 110 -5.29 -10.64 1.92
N THR A 111 -6.50 -10.10 1.73
CA THR A 111 -7.62 -10.79 1.04
C THR A 111 -7.90 -10.28 -0.37
N SER A 112 -7.46 -9.08 -0.73
CA SER A 112 -7.50 -8.55 -2.09
C SER A 112 -6.17 -8.71 -2.81
#